data_AF-A0A955AU15-F1
#
_entry.id   AF-A0A955AU15-F1
#
_cell.length_a   1.000
_cell.length_b   1.000
_cell.length_c   1.000
_cell.angle_alpha   90.00
_cell.angle_beta   90.00
_cell.angle_gamma   90.00
#
_symmetry.space_group_name_H-M   'P 1'
#
loop_
_entity.id
_entity.type
_entity.pdbx_description
1 polymer ?
#
loop_
_entity_poly.entity_id
_entity_poly.type
_entity_poly.pdbx_seq_one_letter_code
_entity_poly.pdbx_strand_id
1 'polypeptide(L)'
;MWLVSQRLGLIGKGDLIEFVRDDSGNQVPYPVDFKRGKRRRWDNNEAQLCAQAMCLEEMLDVTVPRGAIFHIKSQRREEVVFDEGLRTKTTNAAARLHELVRNRETPWAKYHRKCEGCSLLQWCMPKSLRLRATAANYLNRLLQNSLPESNESDQL
;
A
#
# COMPACT_ATOMS: atom_id res chain seq x y z
N MET A 1 21.58 4.21 1.55
CA MET A 1 22.25 2.97 2.00
C MET A 1 21.43 1.76 1.58
N TRP A 2 22.03 0.64 1.18
CA TRP A 2 21.27 -0.60 0.92
C TRP A 2 20.86 -1.23 2.25
N LEU A 3 19.63 -1.72 2.31
CA LEU A 3 19.02 -2.35 3.48
C LEU A 3 18.50 -3.72 3.07
N VAL A 4 18.79 -4.74 3.86
CA VAL A 4 18.41 -6.13 3.59
C VAL A 4 17.90 -6.77 4.87
N SER A 5 16.82 -7.52 4.76
CA SER A 5 16.37 -8.47 5.78
C SER A 5 16.10 -9.79 5.10
N GLN A 6 16.89 -10.81 5.41
CA GLN A 6 16.66 -12.16 4.92
C GLN A 6 15.43 -12.76 5.59
N ARG A 7 15.24 -12.50 6.89
CA ARG A 7 14.08 -12.97 7.66
C ARG A 7 12.74 -12.50 7.07
N LEU A 8 12.67 -11.25 6.61
CA LEU A 8 11.48 -10.69 5.97
C LEU A 8 11.48 -10.84 4.44
N GLY A 9 12.59 -11.29 3.85
CA GLY A 9 12.78 -11.33 2.39
C GLY A 9 12.68 -9.94 1.74
N LEU A 10 13.24 -8.91 2.40
CA LEU A 10 13.20 -7.52 1.93
C LEU A 10 14.57 -7.04 1.48
N ILE A 11 14.58 -6.28 0.39
CA ILE A 11 15.70 -5.46 -0.04
C ILE A 11 15.18 -4.07 -0.39
N GLY A 12 15.92 -3.04 0.02
CA GLY A 12 15.55 -1.66 -0.23
C GLY A 12 16.73 -0.72 -0.12
N LYS A 13 16.49 0.56 -0.40
CA LYS A 13 17.45 1.64 -0.23
C LYS A 13 16.86 2.65 0.74
N GLY A 14 17.51 2.82 1.89
CA GLY A 14 17.20 3.92 2.82
C GLY A 14 17.79 5.23 2.31
N ASP A 15 17.06 6.33 2.52
CA ASP A 15 17.46 7.67 2.11
C ASP A 15 18.59 8.22 2.98
N LEU A 16 18.34 8.36 4.29
CA LEU A 16 19.29 8.84 5.29
C LEU A 16 19.16 8.00 6.56
N ILE A 17 20.29 7.58 7.11
CA ILE A 17 20.36 6.95 8.43
C ILE A 17 21.21 7.84 9.32
N GLU A 18 20.60 8.39 10.37
CA GLU A 18 21.31 9.10 11.42
C GLU A 18 21.76 8.09 12.48
N PHE A 19 22.85 8.36 13.19
CA PHE A 19 23.25 7.58 14.37
C PHE A 19 23.12 8.49 15.58
N VAL A 20 22.09 8.22 16.38
CA VAL A 20 21.76 8.99 17.59
C VAL A 20 22.21 8.22 18.83
N ARG A 21 22.41 8.89 19.95
CA ARG A 21 22.68 8.21 21.22
C ARG A 21 21.36 7.86 21.90
N ASP A 22 21.23 6.62 22.37
CA ASP A 22 20.14 6.24 23.27
C ASP A 22 20.40 6.73 24.70
N ASP A 23 19.46 6.45 25.61
CA ASP A 23 19.56 6.83 27.02
C ASP A 23 20.74 6.16 27.75
N SER A 24 21.27 5.06 27.19
CA SER A 24 22.46 4.35 27.68
C SER A 24 23.76 4.84 27.03
N GLY A 25 23.67 5.82 26.13
CA GLY A 25 24.81 6.40 25.42
C GLY A 25 25.28 5.63 24.19
N ASN A 26 24.63 4.52 23.83
CA ASN A 26 24.98 3.71 22.66
C ASN A 26 24.52 4.39 21.37
N GLN A 27 25.31 4.26 20.30
CA GLN A 27 24.87 4.73 18.98
C GLN A 27 23.84 3.78 18.40
N VAL A 28 22.62 4.26 18.21
CA VAL A 28 21.52 3.54 17.58
C VAL A 28 21.16 4.20 16.24
N PRO A 29 20.88 3.40 15.20
CA PRO A 29 20.48 3.95 13.92
C PRO A 29 19.07 4.54 14.01
N TYR A 30 18.85 5.66 13.33
CA TYR A 30 17.61 6.40 13.26
C TYR A 30 17.29 6.66 11.78
N PRO A 31 16.45 5.82 11.14
CA PRO A 31 16.14 5.98 9.73
C PRO A 31 15.28 7.23 9.49
N VAL A 32 15.61 7.97 8.44
CA VAL A 32 14.88 9.15 7.99
C VAL A 32 14.48 8.95 6.52
N ASP A 33 13.18 8.86 6.26
CA ASP A 33 12.60 8.69 4.92
C ASP A 33 12.03 10.01 4.40
N PHE A 34 12.41 10.40 3.18
CA PHE A 34 12.06 11.70 2.62
C PHE A 34 10.81 11.60 1.75
N LYS A 35 9.76 12.33 2.11
CA LYS A 35 8.53 12.37 1.32
C LYS A 35 8.35 13.71 0.61
N ARG A 36 8.22 13.61 -0.72
CA ARG A 36 7.79 14.70 -1.60
C ARG A 36 6.28 14.63 -1.78
N GLY A 37 5.55 15.59 -1.21
CA GLY A 37 4.10 15.72 -1.42
C GLY A 37 3.31 15.94 -0.14
N LYS A 38 1.99 16.06 -0.28
CA LYS A 38 1.08 16.19 0.87
C LYS A 38 0.99 14.84 1.58
N ARG A 39 0.98 14.87 2.92
CA ARG A 39 0.69 13.68 3.74
C ARG A 39 -0.61 13.03 3.26
N ARG A 40 -0.53 11.73 2.96
CA ARG A 40 -1.70 10.91 2.62
C ARG A 40 -2.22 10.28 3.91
N ARG A 41 -3.51 9.95 3.96
CA ARG A 41 -4.16 9.34 5.14
C ARG A 41 -3.78 7.87 5.39
N TRP A 42 -2.84 7.32 4.63
CA TRP A 42 -2.46 5.92 4.72
C TRP A 42 -1.18 5.78 5.49
N ASP A 43 -1.08 4.70 6.25
CA ASP A 43 0.06 4.36 7.11
C ASP A 43 1.16 3.58 6.37
N ASN A 44 1.16 3.66 5.04
CA ASN A 44 2.12 2.95 4.21
C ASN A 44 3.53 3.52 4.36
N ASN A 45 3.67 4.79 4.73
CA ASN A 45 4.98 5.42 4.94
C ASN A 45 5.59 4.92 6.26
N GLU A 46 4.78 4.82 7.30
CA GLU A 46 5.14 4.33 8.63
C GLU A 46 5.56 2.85 8.54
N ALA A 47 4.79 2.02 7.82
CA ALA A 47 5.17 0.62 7.60
C ALA A 47 6.44 0.49 6.73
N GLN A 48 6.62 1.36 5.73
CA GLN A 48 7.85 1.38 4.92
C GLN A 48 9.07 1.74 5.78
N LEU A 49 8.96 2.77 6.61
CA LEU A 49 10.03 3.19 7.49
C LEU A 49 10.32 2.14 8.58
N CYS A 50 9.29 1.50 9.13
CA CYS A 50 9.43 0.38 10.05
C CYS A 50 10.16 -0.80 9.38
N ALA A 51 9.86 -1.11 8.11
CA ALA A 51 10.58 -2.15 7.36
C ALA A 51 12.08 -1.82 7.22
N GLN A 52 12.43 -0.55 6.98
CA GLN A 52 13.82 -0.10 6.97
C GLN A 52 14.49 -0.29 8.32
N ALA A 53 13.81 0.06 9.42
CA ALA A 53 14.28 -0.16 10.78
C ALA A 53 14.55 -1.64 11.05
N MET A 54 13.61 -2.53 10.72
CA MET A 54 13.78 -3.98 10.91
C MET A 54 14.94 -4.57 10.08
N CYS A 55 15.23 -4.00 8.90
CA CYS A 55 16.43 -4.36 8.14
C CYS A 55 17.70 -3.91 8.87
N LEU A 56 17.74 -2.69 9.40
CA LEU A 56 18.87 -2.18 10.17
C LEU A 56 19.14 -3.02 11.43
N GLU A 57 18.07 -3.40 12.13
CA GLU A 57 18.16 -4.28 13.31
C GLU A 57 18.82 -5.61 12.96
N GLU A 58 18.40 -6.26 11.86
CA GLU A 58 18.99 -7.51 11.39
C GLU A 58 20.43 -7.35 10.89
N MET A 59 20.73 -6.25 10.21
CA MET A 59 22.06 -6.00 9.64
C MET A 59 23.11 -5.63 10.69
N LEU A 60 22.70 -4.98 11.77
CA LEU A 60 23.61 -4.38 12.75
C LEU A 60 23.53 -5.00 14.15
N ASP A 61 22.59 -5.93 14.36
CA ASP A 61 22.33 -6.59 15.64
C ASP A 61 22.05 -5.58 16.78
N VAL A 62 21.15 -4.63 16.50
CA VAL A 62 20.72 -3.57 17.41
C VAL A 62 19.20 -3.45 17.44
N THR A 63 18.66 -2.76 18.44
CA THR A 63 17.24 -2.37 18.46
C THR A 63 17.08 -0.96 17.88
N VAL A 64 16.11 -0.78 16.98
CA VAL A 64 15.75 0.52 16.41
C VAL A 64 14.32 0.85 16.86
N PRO A 65 14.13 1.69 17.88
CA PRO A 65 12.79 1.92 18.45
C PRO A 65 11.95 2.94 17.67
N ARG A 66 12.58 3.82 16.88
CA ARG A 66 11.92 4.92 16.18
C ARG A 66 12.73 5.44 15.01
N GLY A 67 12.08 6.24 14.16
CA GLY A 67 12.68 6.98 13.06
C GLY A 67 11.82 8.19 12.69
N ALA A 68 12.12 8.86 11.59
CA ALA A 68 11.31 9.99 11.12
C ALA A 68 10.94 9.92 9.64
N ILE A 69 9.77 10.47 9.34
CA ILE A 69 9.39 10.87 7.98
C ILE A 69 9.66 12.37 7.85
N PHE A 70 10.51 12.75 6.90
CA PHE A 70 10.80 14.16 6.63
C PHE A 70 9.98 14.67 5.43
N HIS A 71 9.06 15.60 5.69
CA HIS A 71 8.21 16.20 4.66
C HIS A 71 8.92 17.41 4.05
N ILE A 72 9.48 17.27 2.85
CA ILE A 72 10.35 18.28 2.23
C ILE A 72 9.63 19.63 2.05
N LYS A 73 8.35 19.64 1.66
CA LYS A 73 7.60 20.88 1.42
C LYS A 73 7.39 21.72 2.69
N SER A 74 7.16 21.08 3.83
CA SER A 74 6.92 21.76 5.10
C SER A 74 8.18 21.84 5.97
N GLN A 75 9.26 21.16 5.58
CA GLN A 75 10.49 20.97 6.36
C GLN A 75 10.22 20.45 7.79
N ARG A 76 9.19 19.61 7.95
CA ARG A 76 8.82 19.03 9.25
C ARG A 76 9.20 17.56 9.32
N ARG A 77 9.75 17.17 10.46
CA ARG A 77 9.90 15.78 10.88
C ARG A 77 8.62 15.31 11.54
N GLU A 78 8.19 14.13 11.15
CA GLU A 78 7.17 13.36 11.83
C GLU A 78 7.86 12.12 12.40
N GLU A 79 8.00 12.08 13.73
CA GLU A 79 8.56 10.90 14.40
C GLU A 79 7.57 9.74 14.35
N VAL A 80 8.11 8.55 14.08
CA VAL A 80 7.38 7.29 14.03
C VAL A 80 8.00 6.36 15.05
N VAL A 81 7.21 5.95 16.04
CA VAL A 81 7.59 4.90 17.01
C VAL A 81 7.26 3.55 16.39
N PHE A 82 8.23 2.63 16.41
CA PHE A 82 8.06 1.27 15.88
C PHE A 82 7.53 0.34 16.96
N ASP A 83 6.28 0.57 17.35
CA ASP A 83 5.58 -0.29 18.30
C ASP A 83 5.28 -1.69 17.73
N GLU A 84 4.81 -2.59 18.59
CA GLU A 84 4.49 -3.96 18.22
C GLU A 84 3.39 -4.04 17.14
N GLY A 85 2.42 -3.13 17.16
CA GLY A 85 1.34 -3.08 16.18
C GLY A 85 1.86 -2.78 14.78
N LEU A 86 2.71 -1.76 14.64
CA LEU A 86 3.33 -1.37 13.38
C LEU A 86 4.30 -2.43 12.88
N ARG A 87 5.08 -3.05 13.77
CA ARG A 87 5.97 -4.18 13.45
C ARG A 87 5.20 -5.39 12.94
N THR A 88 4.11 -5.75 13.61
CA THR A 88 3.24 -6.85 13.22
C THR A 88 2.62 -6.57 11.85
N LYS A 89 2.10 -5.36 11.64
CA LYS A 89 1.55 -4.94 10.35
C LYS A 89 2.58 -5.03 9.22
N THR A 90 3.80 -4.55 9.47
CA THR A 90 4.90 -4.56 8.50
C THR A 90 5.31 -5.99 8.14
N THR A 91 5.48 -6.85 9.15
CA THR A 91 5.81 -8.27 8.98
C THR A 91 4.72 -9.01 8.20
N ASN A 92 3.45 -8.80 8.56
CA ASN A 92 2.31 -9.42 7.88
C ASN A 92 2.19 -8.95 6.42
N ALA A 93 2.47 -7.67 6.15
CA ALA A 93 2.46 -7.14 4.79
C ALA A 93 3.56 -7.80 3.92
N ALA A 94 4.77 -7.95 4.45
CA ALA A 94 5.86 -8.65 3.77
C ALA A 94 5.50 -10.12 3.51
N ALA A 95 5.03 -10.83 4.54
CA ALA A 95 4.62 -12.23 4.43
C ALA A 95 3.50 -12.43 3.39
N ARG A 96 2.47 -11.58 3.41
CA ARG A 96 1.35 -11.65 2.46
C ARG A 96 1.80 -11.36 1.03
N LEU A 97 2.73 -10.43 0.81
CA LEU A 97 3.29 -10.17 -0.51
C LEU A 97 4.01 -11.41 -1.05
N HIS A 98 4.86 -12.04 -0.23
CA HIS A 98 5.58 -13.25 -0.61
C HIS A 98 4.64 -14.42 -0.92
N GLU A 99 3.56 -14.59 -0.14
CA GLU A 99 2.53 -15.59 -0.39
C GLU A 99 1.85 -15.38 -1.75
N LEU A 100 1.42 -14.15 -2.06
CA LEU A 100 0.80 -13.82 -3.34
C LEU A 100 1.72 -14.12 -4.53
N VAL A 101 3.00 -13.75 -4.41
CA VAL A 101 4.00 -14.00 -5.45
C VAL A 101 4.24 -15.49 -5.63
N ARG A 102 4.40 -16.23 -4.51
CA ARG A 102 4.63 -17.68 -4.53
C ARG A 102 3.47 -18.44 -5.18
N ASN A 103 2.23 -18.07 -4.86
CA ASN A 103 1.04 -18.71 -5.40
C ASN A 103 0.65 -18.18 -6.78
N ARG A 104 1.35 -17.16 -7.31
CA ARG A 104 1.01 -16.45 -8.55
C ARG A 104 -0.42 -15.89 -8.52
N GLU A 105 -0.87 -15.50 -7.34
CA GLU A 105 -2.20 -14.97 -7.10
C GLU A 105 -2.19 -13.46 -7.27
N THR A 106 -3.02 -12.94 -8.18
CA THR A 106 -3.34 -11.51 -8.22
C THR A 106 -4.64 -11.27 -7.45
N PRO A 107 -4.62 -10.49 -6.35
CA PRO A 107 -5.84 -10.22 -5.59
C PRO A 107 -6.93 -9.56 -6.43
N TRP A 108 -8.19 -9.90 -6.16
CA TRP A 108 -9.33 -9.27 -6.79
C TRP A 108 -9.34 -7.76 -6.57
N ALA A 109 -9.44 -7.01 -7.66
CA ALA A 109 -9.45 -5.57 -7.61
C ALA A 109 -10.78 -5.05 -7.02
N LYS A 110 -10.67 -4.21 -5.99
CA LYS A 110 -11.81 -3.46 -5.42
C LYS A 110 -11.63 -1.99 -5.74
N TYR A 111 -12.65 -1.37 -6.36
CA TYR A 111 -12.59 0.06 -6.65
C TYR A 111 -12.60 0.89 -5.36
N HIS A 112 -11.66 1.82 -5.26
CA HIS A 112 -11.54 2.79 -4.18
C HIS A 112 -11.13 4.15 -4.76
N ARG A 113 -11.25 5.23 -3.98
CA ARG A 113 -10.80 6.58 -4.42
C ARG A 113 -9.32 6.62 -4.86
N LYS A 114 -8.47 5.76 -4.28
CA LYS A 114 -7.05 5.63 -4.69
C LYS A 114 -6.85 5.12 -6.12
N CYS A 115 -7.85 4.45 -6.70
CA CYS A 115 -7.78 3.93 -8.06
C CYS A 115 -7.65 5.06 -9.09
N GLU A 116 -8.21 6.24 -8.83
CA GLU A 116 -8.15 7.40 -9.74
C GLU A 116 -6.71 7.90 -9.97
N GLY A 117 -5.84 7.75 -8.96
CA GLY A 117 -4.41 8.08 -9.06
C GLY A 117 -3.50 6.87 -9.27
N CYS A 118 -4.06 5.69 -9.57
CA CYS A 118 -3.29 4.47 -9.76
C CYS A 118 -2.84 4.35 -11.21
N SER A 119 -1.53 4.20 -11.44
CA SER A 119 -0.95 3.98 -12.77
C SER A 119 -1.47 2.70 -13.45
N LEU A 120 -1.96 1.74 -12.67
CA LEU A 120 -2.52 0.48 -13.17
C LEU A 120 -4.02 0.55 -13.48
N LEU A 121 -4.70 1.69 -13.31
CA LEU A 121 -6.17 1.77 -13.44
C LEU A 121 -6.69 1.22 -14.77
N GLN A 122 -6.04 1.58 -15.88
CA GLN A 122 -6.45 1.17 -17.23
C GLN A 122 -6.24 -0.33 -17.50
N TRP A 123 -5.33 -0.98 -16.76
CA TRP A 123 -5.06 -2.41 -16.87
C TRP A 123 -5.91 -3.22 -15.89
N CYS A 124 -6.00 -2.73 -14.65
CA CYS A 124 -6.73 -3.33 -13.55
C CYS A 124 -8.25 -3.30 -13.80
N MET A 125 -8.76 -2.25 -14.45
CA MET A 125 -10.17 -2.02 -14.77
C MET A 125 -11.16 -2.45 -13.66
N PRO A 126 -10.97 -2.01 -12.41
CA PRO A 126 -11.75 -2.49 -11.25
C PRO A 126 -13.25 -2.19 -11.33
N LYS A 127 -13.68 -1.22 -12.15
CA LYS A 127 -15.11 -0.92 -12.37
C LYS A 127 -15.78 -1.94 -13.31
N SER A 128 -15.00 -2.54 -14.22
CA SER A 128 -15.47 -3.54 -15.18
C SER A 128 -15.60 -4.93 -14.56
N LEU A 129 -14.81 -5.22 -13.52
CA LEU A 129 -14.84 -6.47 -12.76
C LEU A 129 -16.03 -6.59 -11.79
N ARG A 130 -17.07 -5.75 -11.91
CA ARG A 130 -18.26 -5.84 -11.06
C ARG A 130 -19.10 -7.05 -11.46
N LEU A 131 -19.09 -8.07 -10.61
CA LEU A 131 -19.86 -9.32 -10.63
C LEU A 131 -21.38 -9.25 -10.92
N ARG A 132 -21.99 -8.07 -11.12
CA ARG A 132 -23.45 -7.90 -11.21
C ARG A 132 -24.02 -7.65 -12.62
N ALA A 133 -23.18 -7.42 -13.63
CA ALA A 133 -23.62 -7.36 -15.01
C ALA A 133 -23.06 -8.58 -15.76
N THR A 134 -23.79 -9.69 -15.71
CA THR A 134 -23.51 -10.82 -16.59
C THR A 134 -23.78 -10.41 -18.04
N ALA A 135 -23.12 -11.07 -19.00
CA ALA A 135 -23.44 -10.89 -20.41
C ALA A 135 -24.95 -11.07 -20.68
N ALA A 136 -25.60 -11.99 -19.96
CA ALA A 136 -27.05 -12.18 -20.00
C ALA A 136 -27.84 -10.92 -19.58
N ASN A 137 -27.50 -10.28 -18.47
CA ASN A 137 -28.16 -9.05 -18.03
C ASN A 137 -27.95 -7.88 -19.01
N TYR A 138 -26.78 -7.83 -19.64
CA TYR A 138 -26.48 -6.84 -20.67
C TYR A 138 -27.31 -7.06 -21.94
N LEU A 139 -27.35 -8.30 -22.44
CA LEU A 139 -28.15 -8.69 -23.61
C LEU A 139 -29.65 -8.46 -23.38
N ASN A 140 -30.17 -8.82 -22.21
CA ASN A 140 -31.57 -8.58 -21.87
C ASN A 140 -31.92 -7.09 -21.88
N ARG A 141 -31.04 -6.21 -21.39
CA ARG A 141 -31.25 -4.75 -21.48
C ARG A 141 -31.23 -4.24 -22.91
N LEU A 142 -30.30 -4.73 -23.74
CA LEU A 142 -30.26 -4.33 -25.14
C LEU A 142 -31.55 -4.75 -25.86
N LEU A 143 -32.01 -5.98 -25.65
CA LEU A 143 -33.25 -6.48 -26.21
C LEU A 143 -34.46 -5.64 -25.76
N GLN A 144 -34.59 -5.38 -24.45
CA GLN A 144 -35.67 -4.54 -23.90
C GLN A 144 -35.66 -3.11 -24.48
N ASN A 145 -34.49 -2.51 -24.68
CA ASN A 145 -34.37 -1.16 -25.25
C ASN A 145 -34.56 -1.10 -26.77
N SER A 146 -34.50 -2.24 -27.46
CA SER A 146 -34.63 -2.35 -28.92
C SER A 146 -36.02 -2.76 -29.39
N LEU A 147 -36.91 -3.14 -28.47
CA LEU A 147 -38.31 -3.41 -28.78
C LEU A 147 -39.07 -2.08 -28.74
N PRO A 148 -39.76 -1.68 -29.82
CA PRO A 148 -40.64 -0.52 -29.77
C PRO A 148 -41.75 -0.78 -28.74
N GLU A 149 -42.12 0.25 -27.96
CA GLU A 149 -43.34 0.20 -27.15
C GLU A 149 -44.50 -0.13 -28.09
N SER A 150 -45.09 -1.31 -27.91
CA SER A 150 -46.37 -1.62 -28.52
C SER A 150 -47.38 -0.67 -27.89
N ASN A 151 -47.71 0.41 -28.62
CA ASN A 151 -48.90 1.20 -28.36
C ASN A 151 -50.09 0.24 -28.42
N GLU A 152 -50.59 -0.19 -27.25
CA GLU A 152 -51.97 -0.63 -27.13
C GLU A 152 -52.86 0.62 -27.28
N SER A 153 -53.17 0.93 -28.53
CA SER A 153 -54.28 1.78 -28.89
C SER A 153 -54.96 1.13 -30.09
N ASP A 154 -55.93 0.26 -29.79
CA ASP A 154 -57.15 0.02 -30.57
C ASP A 154 -58.11 -0.80 -29.69
N GLN A 155 -59.03 -0.10 -29.02
CA GLN A 155 -60.43 0.01 -29.44
C GLN A 155 -61.19 -1.32 -29.43
N LEU A 156 -61.98 -1.50 -28.36
CA LEU A 156 -63.39 -1.92 -28.43
C LEU A 156 -64.13 -1.35 -27.20
#